data_AF-A0A957L5I9-F1
#
_entry.id   AF-A0A957L5I9-F1
#
_cell.length_a   1.000
_cell.length_b   1.000
_cell.length_c   1.000
_cell.angle_alpha   90.00
_cell.angle_beta   90.00
_cell.angle_gamma   90.00
#
_symmetry.space_group_name_H-M   'P 1'
#
loop_
_entity.id
_entity.type
_entity.pdbx_description
1 polymer ?
#
loop_
_entity_poly.entity_id
_entity_poly.type
_entity_poly.pdbx_seq_one_letter_code
_entity_poly.pdbx_strand_id
1 'polypeptide(L)'
;MQTAHILSEAHEKASAILHRCRTPYGFRASGLPAGYPQIWARDNAITALGAVATGDPDLIATVRAGLETLGRYQSRKGLIPLNVTPENGYVSTENAGAVDANLWFIITHYLYWLVSQDQAFLAGQWPNLCKAIAWLEYQDMNECGLLETPEAGNWMDLISIRYNTLYDNTLYYAAHLAYQELHAQLPQATNCEELNITTADIHERINLLMWIDRCWVA
;
A
#
# COMPACT_ATOMS: atom_id res chain seq x y z
N MET A 1 -11.84 -35.43 6.52
CA MET A 1 -13.16 -34.81 6.80
C MET A 1 -13.05 -33.66 7.81
N GLN A 2 -12.41 -33.85 8.98
CA GLN A 2 -12.29 -32.79 9.99
C GLN A 2 -11.48 -31.55 9.53
N THR A 3 -10.35 -31.73 8.83
CA THR A 3 -9.55 -30.60 8.31
C THR A 3 -10.31 -29.75 7.29
N ALA A 4 -11.04 -30.38 6.37
CA ALA A 4 -11.83 -29.66 5.36
C ALA A 4 -12.95 -28.82 6.01
N HIS A 5 -13.59 -29.35 7.06
CA HIS A 5 -14.57 -28.61 7.85
C HIS A 5 -13.94 -27.39 8.53
N ILE A 6 -12.78 -27.55 9.19
CA ILE A 6 -12.08 -26.44 9.87
C ILE A 6 -11.65 -25.36 8.87
N LEU A 7 -11.15 -25.75 7.68
CA LEU A 7 -10.78 -24.80 6.64
C LEU A 7 -12.00 -24.02 6.11
N SER A 8 -13.14 -24.69 5.89
CA SER A 8 -14.39 -24.03 5.50
C SER A 8 -14.85 -23.04 6.56
N GLU A 9 -14.90 -23.47 7.82
CA GLU A 9 -15.32 -22.62 8.94
C GLU A 9 -14.38 -21.41 9.11
N ALA A 10 -13.07 -21.59 8.96
CA ALA A 10 -12.11 -20.49 9.01
C ALA A 10 -12.33 -19.50 7.87
N HIS A 11 -12.57 -19.99 6.64
CA HIS A 11 -12.85 -19.17 5.48
C HIS A 11 -14.15 -18.36 5.64
N GLU A 12 -15.23 -19.00 6.11
CA GLU A 12 -16.51 -18.35 6.39
C GLU A 12 -16.36 -17.24 7.44
N LYS A 13 -15.67 -17.54 8.55
CA LYS A 13 -15.44 -16.56 9.63
C LYS A 13 -14.56 -15.40 9.18
N ALA A 14 -13.50 -15.67 8.41
CA ALA A 14 -12.63 -14.63 7.87
C ALA A 14 -13.39 -13.71 6.91
N SER A 15 -14.17 -14.28 5.99
CA SER A 15 -15.01 -13.51 5.05
C SER A 15 -16.03 -12.66 5.78
N ALA A 16 -16.68 -13.20 6.83
CA ALA A 16 -17.60 -12.45 7.67
C ALA A 16 -16.94 -11.27 8.42
N ILE A 17 -15.64 -11.34 8.72
CA ILE A 17 -14.88 -10.20 9.27
C ILE A 17 -14.67 -9.15 8.19
N LEU A 18 -14.23 -9.53 6.98
CA LEU A 18 -14.03 -8.61 5.87
C LEU A 18 -15.31 -7.81 5.57
N HIS A 19 -16.47 -8.49 5.51
CA HIS A 19 -17.75 -7.80 5.30
C HIS A 19 -18.11 -6.82 6.41
N ARG A 20 -17.78 -7.12 7.66
CA ARG A 20 -18.02 -6.20 8.80
C ARG A 20 -17.10 -4.98 8.76
N CYS A 21 -15.92 -5.09 8.16
CA CYS A 21 -15.01 -3.96 7.99
C CYS A 21 -15.42 -3.03 6.85
N ARG A 22 -16.31 -3.45 5.94
CA ARG A 22 -16.68 -2.66 4.76
C ARG A 22 -17.37 -1.35 5.13
N THR A 23 -17.06 -0.32 4.35
CA THR A 23 -17.77 0.94 4.32
C THR A 23 -17.84 1.46 2.88
N PRO A 24 -18.67 2.47 2.59
CA PRO A 24 -18.65 3.16 1.29
C PRO A 24 -17.31 3.86 0.96
N TYR A 25 -16.39 3.95 1.92
CA TYR A 25 -15.12 4.68 1.79
C TYR A 25 -13.89 3.76 1.82
N GLY A 26 -14.09 2.44 1.85
CA GLY A 26 -13.03 1.45 2.04
C GLY A 26 -13.25 0.59 3.28
N PHE A 27 -12.20 -0.06 3.76
CA PHE A 27 -12.24 -0.89 4.96
C PHE A 27 -11.87 -0.10 6.21
N ARG A 28 -12.65 -0.28 7.28
CA ARG A 28 -12.22 0.04 8.64
C ARG A 28 -11.21 -1.00 9.10
N ALA A 29 -10.25 -0.59 9.92
CA ALA A 29 -9.26 -1.50 10.49
C ALA A 29 -9.88 -2.52 11.49
N SER A 30 -11.11 -2.29 11.94
CA SER A 30 -11.86 -3.25 12.76
C SER A 30 -13.33 -3.31 12.37
N GLY A 31 -13.87 -4.53 12.30
CA GLY A 31 -15.29 -4.79 12.04
C GLY A 31 -16.19 -4.66 13.29
N LEU A 32 -15.66 -4.18 14.42
CA LEU A 32 -16.42 -3.93 15.64
C LEU A 32 -16.91 -2.47 15.69
N PRO A 33 -18.10 -2.19 16.25
CA PRO A 33 -18.63 -0.82 16.35
C PRO A 33 -17.74 0.15 17.14
N ALA A 34 -17.07 -0.33 18.19
CA ALA A 34 -16.13 0.44 19.01
C ALA A 34 -14.67 0.38 18.49
N GLY A 35 -14.48 -0.20 17.30
CA GLY A 35 -13.16 -0.34 16.68
C GLY A 35 -12.63 0.97 16.09
N TYR A 36 -11.64 0.86 15.22
CA TYR A 36 -11.03 1.98 14.50
C TYR A 36 -11.94 2.44 13.34
N PRO A 37 -12.62 3.60 13.46
CA PRO A 37 -13.58 4.04 12.45
C PRO A 37 -12.92 4.59 11.19
N GLN A 38 -11.62 4.91 11.23
CA GLN A 38 -10.90 5.55 10.14
C GLN A 38 -10.55 4.56 9.02
N ILE A 39 -10.33 5.11 7.82
CA ILE A 39 -9.75 4.42 6.68
C ILE A 39 -8.23 4.60 6.77
N TRP A 40 -7.56 3.56 7.24
CA TRP A 40 -6.09 3.51 7.33
C TRP A 40 -5.51 2.99 6.02
N ALA A 41 -4.49 3.65 5.49
CA ALA A 41 -3.94 3.31 4.18
C ALA A 41 -3.40 1.88 4.12
N ARG A 42 -2.56 1.52 5.11
CA ARG A 42 -1.97 0.19 5.23
C ARG A 42 -3.01 -0.88 5.51
N ASP A 43 -3.94 -0.66 6.45
CA ASP A 43 -4.96 -1.64 6.78
C ASP A 43 -5.89 -1.92 5.60
N ASN A 44 -6.19 -0.91 4.78
CA ASN A 44 -6.93 -1.12 3.53
C ASN A 44 -6.17 -2.02 2.57
N ALA A 45 -4.87 -1.80 2.41
CA ALA A 45 -4.03 -2.63 1.55
C ALA A 45 -3.92 -4.09 2.03
N ILE A 46 -3.66 -4.29 3.32
CA ILE A 46 -3.59 -5.65 3.90
C ILE A 46 -4.95 -6.35 3.82
N THR A 47 -6.04 -5.63 4.10
CA THR A 47 -7.40 -6.16 3.98
C THR A 47 -7.73 -6.50 2.52
N ALA A 48 -7.24 -5.70 1.57
CA ALA A 48 -7.44 -5.92 0.14
C ALA A 48 -6.85 -7.26 -0.34
N LEU A 49 -5.71 -7.69 0.19
CA LEU A 49 -5.14 -9.01 -0.12
C LEU A 49 -6.13 -10.14 0.18
N GLY A 50 -6.76 -10.10 1.35
CA GLY A 50 -7.78 -11.05 1.74
C GLY A 50 -9.07 -10.92 0.93
N ALA A 51 -9.54 -9.68 0.74
CA ALA A 51 -10.73 -9.36 -0.05
C ALA A 51 -10.65 -9.91 -1.48
N VAL A 52 -9.54 -9.64 -2.17
CA VAL A 52 -9.33 -10.09 -3.55
C VAL A 52 -9.27 -11.62 -3.64
N ALA A 53 -8.66 -12.28 -2.65
CA ALA A 53 -8.59 -13.74 -2.61
C ALA A 53 -9.96 -14.44 -2.48
N THR A 54 -11.01 -13.72 -2.03
CA THR A 54 -12.38 -14.27 -1.96
C THR A 54 -13.07 -14.31 -3.32
N GLY A 55 -12.66 -13.48 -4.28
CA GLY A 55 -13.40 -13.25 -5.53
C GLY A 55 -14.76 -12.55 -5.33
N ASP A 56 -15.07 -12.10 -4.12
CA ASP A 56 -16.34 -11.45 -3.80
C ASP A 56 -16.36 -10.03 -4.43
N PRO A 57 -17.33 -9.74 -5.32
CA PRO A 57 -17.39 -8.48 -6.05
C PRO A 57 -17.64 -7.28 -5.14
N ASP A 58 -18.32 -7.51 -4.03
CA ASP A 58 -18.70 -6.52 -3.02
C ASP A 58 -17.47 -6.10 -2.20
N LEU A 59 -16.59 -7.06 -1.89
CA LEU A 59 -15.30 -6.81 -1.25
C LEU A 59 -14.32 -6.13 -2.23
N ILE A 60 -14.26 -6.57 -3.49
CA ILE A 60 -13.44 -5.93 -4.53
C ILE A 60 -13.87 -4.48 -4.78
N ALA A 61 -15.18 -4.21 -4.81
CA ALA A 61 -15.70 -2.84 -4.88
C ALA A 61 -15.28 -1.99 -3.67
N THR A 62 -15.15 -2.60 -2.49
CA THR A 62 -14.68 -1.93 -1.28
C THR A 62 -13.18 -1.59 -1.37
N VAL A 63 -12.36 -2.45 -1.99
CA VAL A 63 -10.95 -2.12 -2.30
C VAL A 63 -10.87 -0.85 -3.16
N ARG A 64 -11.64 -0.80 -4.26
CA ARG A 64 -11.73 0.38 -5.14
C ARG A 64 -12.11 1.64 -4.36
N ALA A 65 -13.11 1.57 -3.49
CA ALA A 65 -13.55 2.69 -2.68
C ALA A 65 -12.46 3.20 -1.70
N GLY A 66 -11.66 2.29 -1.13
CA GLY A 66 -10.51 2.63 -0.29
C GLY A 66 -9.44 3.39 -1.07
N LEU A 67 -9.10 2.93 -2.27
CA LEU A 67 -8.16 3.60 -3.17
C LEU A 67 -8.64 5.01 -3.55
N GLU A 68 -9.90 5.17 -3.94
CA GLU A 68 -10.49 6.48 -4.26
C GLU A 68 -10.48 7.43 -3.08
N THR A 69 -10.81 6.92 -1.88
CA THR A 69 -10.84 7.71 -0.66
C THR A 69 -9.44 8.21 -0.32
N LEU A 70 -8.45 7.32 -0.26
CA LEU A 70 -7.06 7.70 0.03
C LEU A 70 -6.49 8.67 -1.02
N GLY A 71 -6.77 8.43 -2.31
CA GLY A 71 -6.35 9.31 -3.40
C GLY A 71 -6.99 10.71 -3.31
N ARG A 72 -8.26 10.81 -2.88
CA ARG A 72 -8.94 12.10 -2.68
C ARG A 72 -8.28 12.96 -1.61
N TYR A 73 -7.75 12.33 -0.56
CA TYR A 73 -7.07 13.01 0.54
C TYR A 73 -5.54 13.06 0.38
N GLN A 74 -5.01 12.64 -0.78
CA GLN A 74 -3.60 12.79 -1.09
C GLN A 74 -3.20 14.28 -1.01
N SER A 75 -2.10 14.55 -0.32
CA SER A 75 -1.58 15.92 -0.20
C SER A 75 -1.13 16.47 -1.56
N ARG A 76 -1.02 17.80 -1.66
CA ARG A 76 -0.45 18.46 -2.84
C ARG A 76 0.94 17.92 -3.23
N LYS A 77 1.74 17.51 -2.24
CA LYS A 77 3.09 16.98 -2.44
C LYS A 77 3.12 15.48 -2.79
N GLY A 78 1.98 14.79 -2.76
CA GLY A 78 1.88 13.38 -3.11
C GLY A 78 1.84 12.39 -1.94
N LEU A 79 2.01 12.85 -0.70
CA LEU A 79 1.79 12.02 0.50
C LEU A 79 0.34 11.50 0.54
N ILE A 80 0.18 10.18 0.60
CA ILE A 80 -1.04 9.47 0.96
C ILE A 80 -1.16 9.52 2.50
N PRO A 81 -2.33 9.89 3.04
CA PRO A 81 -2.48 10.03 4.48
C PRO A 81 -2.31 8.68 5.21
N LEU A 82 -1.80 8.74 6.44
CA LEU A 82 -1.78 7.59 7.36
C LEU A 82 -3.19 6.97 7.49
N ASN A 83 -4.14 7.84 7.84
CA ASN A 83 -5.55 7.52 7.88
C ASN A 83 -6.40 8.77 7.65
N VAL A 84 -7.67 8.53 7.28
CA VAL A 84 -8.70 9.56 7.18
C VAL A 84 -9.97 9.12 7.86
N THR A 85 -10.64 10.05 8.53
CA THR A 85 -12.03 9.90 9.00
C THR A 85 -12.95 10.42 7.90
N PRO A 86 -13.54 9.56 7.05
CA PRO A 86 -14.23 10.00 5.85
C PRO A 86 -15.50 10.82 6.15
N GLU A 87 -16.11 10.64 7.32
CA GLU A 87 -17.35 11.33 7.72
C GLU A 87 -17.16 12.83 7.96
N ASN A 88 -15.97 13.26 8.39
CA ASN A 88 -15.67 14.67 8.66
C ASN A 88 -14.43 15.18 7.89
N GLY A 89 -13.75 14.31 7.15
CA GLY A 89 -12.56 14.63 6.35
C GLY A 89 -11.29 14.86 7.16
N TYR A 90 -11.27 14.51 8.45
CA TYR A 90 -10.07 14.64 9.28
C TYR A 90 -8.99 13.67 8.81
N VAL A 91 -7.82 14.21 8.47
CA VAL A 91 -6.62 13.45 8.12
C VAL A 91 -5.68 13.46 9.33
N SER A 92 -5.30 12.27 9.82
CA SER A 92 -4.35 12.18 10.93
C SER A 92 -2.93 12.54 10.48
N THR A 93 -2.21 13.23 11.37
CA THR A 93 -0.79 13.56 11.23
C THR A 93 0.03 13.00 12.41
N GLU A 94 -0.47 11.97 13.09
CA GLU A 94 0.13 11.43 14.32
C GLU A 94 1.49 10.78 14.09
N ASN A 95 1.68 10.11 12.94
CA ASN A 95 2.95 9.48 12.59
C ASN A 95 3.73 10.36 11.60
N ALA A 96 5.04 10.45 11.79
CA ALA A 96 5.91 11.20 10.90
C ALA A 96 5.97 10.50 9.52
N GLY A 97 5.24 11.03 8.54
CA GLY A 97 5.43 10.67 7.13
C GLY A 97 4.79 9.36 6.65
N ALA A 98 4.45 8.41 7.53
CA ALA A 98 3.73 7.16 7.20
C ALA A 98 4.12 6.60 5.81
N VAL A 99 5.42 6.41 5.57
CA VAL A 99 6.03 6.17 4.26
C VAL A 99 5.39 4.97 3.55
N ASP A 100 5.06 3.96 4.34
CA ASP A 100 4.40 2.74 3.89
C ASP A 100 3.00 2.97 3.32
N ALA A 101 2.32 4.09 3.63
CA ALA A 101 1.04 4.44 3.05
C ALA A 101 1.13 4.63 1.52
N ASN A 102 2.13 5.37 1.04
CA ASN A 102 2.37 5.56 -0.40
C ASN A 102 2.74 4.24 -1.09
N LEU A 103 3.59 3.43 -0.43
CA LEU A 103 4.03 2.14 -0.94
C LEU A 103 2.84 1.19 -1.12
N TRP A 104 2.04 1.03 -0.07
CA TRP A 104 0.85 0.19 -0.09
C TRP A 104 -0.23 0.72 -1.04
N PHE A 105 -0.37 2.04 -1.19
CA PHE A 105 -1.30 2.64 -2.14
C PHE A 105 -1.00 2.19 -3.58
N ILE A 106 0.27 2.25 -4.01
CA ILE A 106 0.69 1.82 -5.35
C ILE A 106 0.51 0.31 -5.52
N ILE A 107 0.98 -0.49 -4.55
CA ILE A 107 0.86 -1.96 -4.59
C ILE A 107 -0.60 -2.39 -4.66
N THR A 108 -1.50 -1.72 -3.93
CA THR A 108 -2.93 -2.05 -3.92
C THR A 108 -3.63 -1.65 -5.21
N HIS A 109 -3.20 -0.58 -5.90
CA HIS A 109 -3.67 -0.29 -7.25
C HIS A 109 -3.31 -1.42 -8.22
N TYR A 110 -2.09 -1.93 -8.13
CA TYR A 110 -1.67 -3.06 -8.96
C TYR A 110 -2.46 -4.33 -8.64
N LEU A 111 -2.66 -4.65 -7.35
CA LEU A 111 -3.51 -5.77 -6.94
C LEU A 111 -4.94 -5.63 -7.48
N TYR A 112 -5.54 -4.44 -7.36
CA TYR A 112 -6.88 -4.16 -7.87
C TYR A 112 -6.93 -4.30 -9.40
N TRP A 113 -5.91 -3.79 -10.10
CA TRP A 113 -5.77 -3.93 -11.54
C TRP A 113 -5.76 -5.40 -11.97
N LEU A 114 -4.99 -6.25 -11.31
CA LEU A 114 -4.87 -7.68 -11.64
C LEU A 114 -6.24 -8.40 -11.70
N VAL A 115 -7.19 -8.01 -10.83
CA VAL A 115 -8.50 -8.68 -10.74
C VAL A 115 -9.65 -7.94 -11.41
N SER A 116 -9.52 -6.63 -11.66
CA SER A 116 -10.58 -5.83 -12.28
C SER A 116 -10.32 -5.55 -13.76
N GLN A 117 -9.04 -5.39 -14.14
CA GLN A 117 -8.62 -4.87 -15.45
C GLN A 117 -9.36 -3.57 -15.83
N ASP A 118 -9.76 -2.75 -14.84
CA ASP A 118 -10.53 -1.52 -15.04
C ASP A 118 -9.63 -0.38 -15.55
N GLN A 119 -9.54 -0.29 -16.89
CA GLN A 119 -8.71 0.67 -17.60
C GLN A 119 -9.11 2.13 -17.30
N ALA A 120 -10.42 2.38 -17.19
CA ALA A 120 -10.92 3.72 -16.92
C ALA A 120 -10.55 4.17 -15.50
N PHE A 121 -10.63 3.26 -14.54
CA PHE A 121 -10.19 3.52 -13.17
C PHE A 121 -8.68 3.79 -13.10
N LEU A 122 -7.86 2.94 -13.74
CA LEU A 122 -6.41 3.14 -13.77
C LEU A 122 -6.03 4.50 -14.37
N ALA A 123 -6.58 4.84 -15.54
CA ALA A 123 -6.34 6.13 -16.18
C ALA A 123 -6.77 7.31 -15.30
N GLY A 124 -7.89 7.18 -14.58
CA GLY A 124 -8.39 8.19 -13.65
C GLY A 124 -7.52 8.36 -12.40
N GLN A 125 -6.91 7.28 -11.88
CA GLN A 125 -6.05 7.30 -10.70
C GLN A 125 -4.57 7.56 -11.02
N TRP A 126 -4.18 7.53 -12.30
CA TRP A 126 -2.79 7.71 -12.71
C TRP A 126 -2.14 9.00 -12.16
N PRO A 127 -2.81 10.17 -12.16
CA PRO A 127 -2.22 11.38 -11.57
C PRO A 127 -1.91 11.24 -10.06
N ASN A 128 -2.70 10.45 -9.33
CA ASN A 128 -2.44 10.16 -7.92
C ASN A 128 -1.25 9.23 -7.74
N LEU A 129 -1.14 8.18 -8.56
CA LEU A 129 -0.01 7.24 -8.56
C LEU A 129 1.32 7.96 -8.85
N CYS A 130 1.33 8.87 -9.82
CA CYS A 130 2.54 9.62 -10.16
C CYS A 130 3.01 10.56 -9.07
N LYS A 131 2.08 11.24 -8.39
CA LYS A 131 2.42 12.01 -7.19
C LYS A 131 2.88 11.12 -6.05
N ALA A 132 2.30 9.93 -5.90
CA ALA A 132 2.66 9.01 -4.83
C ALA A 132 4.08 8.48 -4.99
N ILE A 133 4.49 8.10 -6.21
CA ILE A 133 5.85 7.64 -6.50
C ILE A 133 6.86 8.78 -6.43
N ALA A 134 6.54 9.97 -6.96
CA ALA A 134 7.41 11.15 -6.86
C ALA A 134 7.64 11.57 -5.39
N TRP A 135 6.60 11.47 -4.54
CA TRP A 135 6.76 11.71 -3.11
C TRP A 135 7.73 10.73 -2.45
N LEU A 136 7.72 9.45 -2.87
CA LEU A 136 8.64 8.44 -2.38
C LEU A 136 10.09 8.72 -2.81
N GLU A 137 10.30 9.21 -4.03
CA GLU A 137 11.65 9.63 -4.47
C GLU A 137 12.21 10.75 -3.61
N TYR A 138 11.38 11.68 -3.13
CA TYR A 138 11.83 12.71 -2.18
C TYR A 138 12.18 12.16 -0.78
N GLN A 139 11.86 10.89 -0.48
CA GLN A 139 12.30 10.25 0.76
C GLN A 139 13.68 9.59 0.64
N ASP A 140 14.27 9.54 -0.56
CA ASP A 140 15.69 9.24 -0.78
C ASP A 140 16.50 10.55 -0.64
N MET A 141 16.62 11.01 0.61
CA MET A 141 17.13 12.33 0.97
C MET A 141 18.63 12.50 0.71
N ASN A 142 19.37 11.39 0.64
CA ASN A 142 20.81 11.38 0.37
C ASN A 142 21.14 10.87 -1.05
N GLU A 143 20.11 10.63 -1.89
CA GLU A 143 20.22 10.12 -3.25
C GLU A 143 20.98 8.77 -3.33
N CYS A 144 20.89 7.94 -2.28
CA CYS A 144 21.52 6.63 -2.24
C CYS A 144 20.72 5.54 -2.95
N GLY A 145 19.47 5.82 -3.32
CA GLY A 145 18.58 4.89 -3.98
C GLY A 145 17.72 4.04 -3.05
N LEU A 146 17.66 4.38 -1.77
CA LEU A 146 16.83 3.74 -0.77
C LEU A 146 16.08 4.81 0.02
N LEU A 147 14.92 4.44 0.57
CA LEU A 147 14.12 5.37 1.36
C LEU A 147 14.73 5.57 2.75
N GLU A 148 14.83 6.83 3.19
CA GLU A 148 15.08 7.22 4.57
C GLU A 148 13.76 7.41 5.33
N THR A 149 13.26 6.33 5.94
CA THR A 149 12.04 6.40 6.76
C THR A 149 12.30 7.13 8.08
N PRO A 150 11.51 8.14 8.48
CA PRO A 150 11.65 8.74 9.81
C PRO A 150 11.35 7.73 10.92
N GLU A 151 11.70 8.07 12.17
CA GLU A 151 11.39 7.21 13.31
C GLU A 151 9.88 6.98 13.44
N ALA A 152 9.48 5.71 13.62
CA ALA A 152 8.08 5.30 13.66
C ALA A 152 7.28 5.71 12.40
N GLY A 153 7.98 5.87 11.27
CA GLY A 153 7.40 6.33 10.00
C GLY A 153 6.72 5.25 9.15
N ASN A 154 6.45 4.07 9.70
CA ASN A 154 5.80 2.95 9.02
C ASN A 154 4.90 2.18 10.00
N TRP A 155 4.52 0.93 9.68
CA TRP A 155 3.68 0.10 10.56
C TRP A 155 4.18 -0.10 11.99
N MET A 156 5.48 0.00 12.23
CA MET A 156 6.07 -0.04 13.56
C MET A 156 6.06 1.35 14.18
N ASP A 157 4.88 1.97 14.21
CA ASP A 157 4.67 3.37 14.58
C ASP A 157 4.82 3.69 16.07
N LEU A 158 5.24 2.70 16.86
CA LEU A 158 5.59 2.84 18.28
C LEU A 158 7.00 2.34 18.59
N ILE A 159 7.79 2.02 17.57
CA ILE A 159 9.13 1.45 17.72
C ILE A 159 10.15 2.44 17.16
N SER A 160 11.29 2.57 17.83
CA SER A 160 12.44 3.35 17.36
C SER A 160 13.20 2.69 16.20
N ILE A 161 12.49 2.44 15.09
CA ILE A 161 13.07 2.05 13.81
C ILE A 161 13.02 3.24 12.84
N ARG A 162 14.08 3.44 12.06
CA ARG A 162 14.24 4.58 11.14
C ARG A 162 15.29 4.30 10.08
N TYR A 163 15.44 5.23 9.15
CA TYR A 163 16.38 5.25 8.03
C TYR A 163 16.05 4.17 6.98
N ASN A 164 17.04 3.54 6.35
CA ASN A 164 16.81 2.48 5.35
C ASN A 164 16.34 1.18 6.03
N THR A 165 15.05 1.10 6.35
CA THR A 165 14.46 -0.12 6.90
C THR A 165 14.28 -1.17 5.79
N LEU A 166 14.47 -2.46 6.11
CA LEU A 166 14.23 -3.55 5.16
C LEU A 166 12.77 -3.59 4.72
N TYR A 167 11.84 -3.32 5.63
CA TYR A 167 10.41 -3.35 5.34
C TYR A 167 10.03 -2.34 4.26
N ASP A 168 10.36 -1.06 4.48
CA ASP A 168 9.97 0.01 3.55
C ASP A 168 10.68 -0.16 2.21
N ASN A 169 11.96 -0.53 2.21
CA ASN A 169 12.72 -0.67 0.96
C ASN A 169 12.31 -1.92 0.16
N THR A 170 11.90 -3.01 0.82
CA THR A 170 11.29 -4.16 0.11
C THR A 170 9.97 -3.76 -0.54
N LEU A 171 9.14 -2.99 0.18
CA LEU A 171 7.90 -2.46 -0.39
C LEU A 171 8.17 -1.42 -1.49
N TYR A 172 9.25 -0.65 -1.39
CA TYR A 172 9.67 0.31 -2.42
C TYR A 172 10.02 -0.38 -3.72
N TYR A 173 10.79 -1.47 -3.65
CA TYR A 173 11.05 -2.32 -4.80
C TYR A 173 9.76 -2.87 -5.41
N ALA A 174 8.84 -3.41 -4.59
CA ALA A 174 7.56 -3.92 -5.06
C ALA A 174 6.66 -2.83 -5.66
N ALA A 175 6.64 -1.64 -5.08
CA ALA A 175 5.87 -0.50 -5.57
C ALA A 175 6.39 0.00 -6.92
N HIS A 176 7.72 0.04 -7.12
CA HIS A 176 8.31 0.37 -8.42
C HIS A 176 7.96 -0.65 -9.50
N LEU A 177 8.03 -1.95 -9.19
CA LEU A 177 7.60 -3.00 -10.12
C LEU A 177 6.11 -2.85 -10.47
N ALA A 178 5.26 -2.68 -9.45
CA ALA A 178 3.83 -2.45 -9.62
C ALA A 178 3.54 -1.20 -10.49
N TYR A 179 4.26 -0.11 -10.25
CA TYR A 179 4.13 1.12 -11.02
C TYR A 179 4.52 0.92 -12.50
N GLN A 180 5.62 0.22 -12.79
CA GLN A 180 6.04 -0.10 -14.15
C GLN A 180 5.00 -0.97 -14.88
N GLU A 181 4.49 -2.00 -14.22
CA GLU A 181 3.44 -2.87 -14.78
C GLU A 181 2.16 -2.11 -15.10
N LEU A 182 1.73 -1.22 -14.19
CA LEU A 182 0.57 -0.35 -14.39
C LEU A 182 0.80 0.66 -15.52
N HIS A 183 1.98 1.29 -15.57
CA HIS A 183 2.32 2.25 -16.62
C HIS A 183 2.25 1.62 -18.01
N ALA A 184 2.71 0.38 -18.15
CA ALA A 184 2.67 -0.37 -19.40
C ALA A 184 1.24 -0.63 -19.94
N GLN A 185 0.23 -0.52 -19.08
CA GLN A 185 -1.17 -0.67 -19.48
C GLN A 185 -1.80 0.62 -20.02
N LEU A 186 -1.10 1.75 -19.89
CA LEU A 186 -1.58 3.06 -20.31
C LEU A 186 -0.99 3.47 -21.67
N PRO A 187 -1.65 4.39 -22.40
CA PRO A 187 -1.09 4.94 -23.63
C PRO A 187 0.28 5.60 -23.38
N GLN A 188 1.20 5.46 -24.32
CA GLN A 188 2.58 5.98 -24.21
C GLN A 188 2.67 7.50 -23.96
N ALA A 189 1.63 8.27 -24.32
CA ALA A 189 1.56 9.71 -24.08
C ALA A 189 1.14 10.08 -22.64
N THR A 190 0.94 9.10 -21.75
CA THR A 190 0.53 9.33 -20.37
C THR A 190 1.74 9.78 -19.56
N ASN A 191 1.92 11.10 -19.47
CA ASN A 191 3.11 11.69 -18.85
C ASN A 191 3.09 11.59 -17.33
N CYS A 192 4.19 11.10 -16.76
CA CYS A 192 4.63 11.34 -15.38
C CYS A 192 6.14 11.60 -15.38
N GLU A 193 6.67 12.15 -14.29
CA GLU A 193 8.11 12.38 -14.18
C GLU A 193 8.86 11.05 -14.31
N GLU A 194 10.00 11.09 -15.01
CA GLU A 194 10.87 9.93 -15.11
C GLU A 194 11.46 9.61 -13.73
N LEU A 195 11.43 8.33 -13.36
CA LEU A 195 11.97 7.87 -12.09
C LEU A 195 13.50 7.91 -12.18
N ASN A 196 14.15 8.50 -11.18
CA ASN A 196 15.60 8.65 -11.12
C ASN A 196 16.32 7.33 -10.78
N ILE A 197 15.58 6.37 -10.22
CA ILE A 197 16.10 5.07 -9.84
C ILE A 197 15.37 3.93 -10.54
N THR A 198 16.12 2.90 -10.94
CA THR A 198 15.56 1.71 -11.56
C THR A 198 15.18 0.65 -10.51
N THR A 199 14.30 -0.28 -10.88
CA THR A 199 14.00 -1.45 -10.04
C THR A 199 15.23 -2.32 -9.77
N ALA A 200 16.12 -2.46 -10.75
CA ALA A 200 17.37 -3.19 -10.62
C ALA A 200 18.32 -2.55 -9.59
N ASP A 201 18.40 -1.21 -9.59
CA ASP A 201 19.17 -0.43 -8.63
C ASP A 201 18.72 -0.65 -7.18
N ILE A 202 17.41 -0.61 -6.94
CA ILE A 202 16.82 -0.85 -5.61
C ILE A 202 17.12 -2.29 -5.17
N HIS A 203 16.87 -3.26 -6.05
CA HIS A 203 17.11 -4.68 -5.79
C HIS A 203 18.58 -4.95 -5.43
N GLU A 204 19.51 -4.41 -6.20
CA GLU A 204 20.95 -4.54 -5.93
C GLU A 204 21.30 -3.98 -4.55
N ARG A 205 20.86 -2.76 -4.22
CA ARG A 205 21.17 -2.10 -2.95
C ARG A 205 20.62 -2.86 -1.73
N ILE A 206 19.40 -3.36 -1.80
CA ILE A 206 18.82 -4.18 -0.71
C ILE A 206 19.68 -5.42 -0.48
N ASN A 207 20.06 -6.14 -1.54
CA ASN A 207 20.88 -7.33 -1.43
C ASN A 207 22.30 -7.03 -0.93
N LEU A 208 22.90 -5.92 -1.36
CA LEU A 208 24.25 -5.52 -0.93
C LEU A 208 24.30 -5.07 0.53
N LEU A 209 23.30 -4.32 1.00
CA LEU A 209 23.34 -3.64 2.29
C LEU A 209 22.60 -4.37 3.41
N MET A 210 21.60 -5.19 3.08
CA MET A 210 20.69 -5.79 4.07
C MET A 210 20.78 -7.32 4.12
N TRP A 211 21.49 -7.96 3.20
CA TRP A 211 21.72 -9.40 3.26
C TRP A 211 22.81 -9.74 4.28
N ILE A 212 22.42 -10.38 5.37
CA ILE A 212 23.37 -10.86 6.39
C ILE A 212 23.78 -12.28 5.99
N ASP A 213 24.94 -12.42 5.34
CA ASP A 213 25.53 -13.73 5.14
C ASP A 213 25.94 -14.31 6.50
N ARG A 214 25.41 -15.49 6.83
CA ARG A 214 25.80 -16.21 8.05
C ARG A 214 27.06 -16.99 7.74
N CYS A 215 28.21 -16.36 7.92
CA CYS A 215 29.52 -17.00 7.79
C CYS A 215 29.82 -17.95 8.97
N TRP A 216 28.99 -18.97 9.20
CA TRP A 216 29.41 -20.09 10.04
C TRP A 216 30.24 -21.02 9.15
N VAL A 217 31.55 -20.83 9.19
CA VAL A 217 32.48 -21.91 8.84
C VAL A 217 32.28 -22.98 9.90
N ALA A 218 31.71 -24.12 9.52
CA ALA A 218 31.64 -25.32 10.36
C ALA A 218 32.98 -26.06 10.34
#